data_AF-A0A1F8T7B7-F1
#
_entry.id   AF-A0A1F8T7B7-F1
#
_cell.length_a   1.000
_cell.length_b   1.000
_cell.length_c   1.000
_cell.angle_alpha   90.00
_cell.angle_beta   90.00
_cell.angle_gamma   90.00
#
_symmetry.space_group_name_H-M   'P 1'
#
loop_
_entity.id
_entity.type
_entity.pdbx_description
1 polymer ?
#
loop_
_entity_poly.entity_id
_entity_poly.type
_entity_poly.pdbx_seq_one_letter_code
_entity_poly.pdbx_strand_id
1 'polypeptide(L)' 'MLLEVIPLVIGLLMLGGLAMIAGSMTRDDPRTRARWDSRFDREARELRHTDATGVLTCRRCGTSGSERAGVCPRCGAAL' A
#
# COMPACT_ATOMS: atom_id res chain seq x y z
N MET A 1 -19.78 44.60 -24.57
CA MET A 1 -19.26 44.43 -23.19
C MET A 1 -20.16 43.50 -22.38
N LEU A 2 -21.43 43.82 -22.13
CA LEU A 2 -22.30 42.96 -21.30
C LEU A 2 -22.49 41.53 -21.86
N LEU A 3 -22.68 41.39 -23.19
CA LEU A 3 -22.84 40.11 -23.88
C LEU A 3 -21.61 39.17 -23.78
N GLU A 4 -20.41 39.73 -23.60
CA GLU A 4 -19.15 38.98 -23.45
C GLU A 4 -18.93 38.54 -21.99
N VAL A 5 -19.45 39.32 -21.03
CA VAL A 5 -19.27 39.08 -19.60
C VAL A 5 -20.20 37.98 -19.10
N ILE A 6 -21.41 37.87 -19.65
CA ILE A 6 -22.40 36.86 -19.28
C ILE A 6 -21.86 35.42 -19.39
N PRO A 7 -21.31 34.96 -20.54
CA PRO A 7 -20.80 33.60 -20.65
C PRO A 7 -19.60 33.35 -19.73
N LEU A 8 -18.77 34.37 -19.48
CA LEU A 8 -17.61 34.26 -18.60
C LEU A 8 -18.04 34.05 -17.13
N VAL A 9 -19.05 34.78 -16.67
CA VAL A 9 -19.61 34.61 -15.32
C VAL A 9 -20.27 33.25 -15.16
N ILE A 10 -21.03 32.79 -16.16
CA ILE A 10 -21.66 31.46 -16.14
C ILE A 10 -20.59 30.36 -16.10
N GLY A 11 -19.52 30.50 -16.89
CA GLY A 11 -18.38 29.58 -16.87
C GLY A 11 -17.71 29.50 -15.51
N LEU A 12 -17.50 30.65 -14.85
CA LEU A 12 -16.89 30.71 -13.52
C LEU A 12 -17.76 30.02 -12.45
N LEU A 13 -19.08 30.23 -12.51
CA LEU A 13 -20.04 29.59 -11.60
C LEU A 13 -20.08 28.07 -11.80
N MET A 14 -20.06 27.61 -13.06
CA MET A 14 -20.03 26.18 -13.39
C MET A 14 -18.74 25.51 -12.91
N LEU A 15 -17.58 26.15 -13.14
CA LEU A 15 -16.29 25.66 -12.65
C LEU A 15 -16.25 25.58 -11.11
N GLY A 16 -16.74 26.62 -10.43
CA GLY A 16 -16.85 26.63 -8.97
C GLY A 16 -17.77 25.52 -8.44
N GLY A 17 -18.93 25.32 -9.07
CA GLY A 17 -19.86 24.23 -8.74
C GLY A 17 -19.25 22.85 -8.95
N LEU A 18 -18.54 22.65 -10.06
CA LEU A 18 -17.88 21.38 -10.37
C LEU A 18 -16.76 21.06 -9.36
N ALA A 19 -15.96 22.07 -8.98
CA ALA A 19 -14.89 21.91 -7.99
C ALA A 19 -15.41 21.50 -6.61
N MET A 20 -16.55 22.07 -6.19
CA MET A 20 -17.21 21.71 -4.93
C MET A 20 -17.71 20.26 -4.93
N ILE A 21 -18.29 19.80 -6.05
CA ILE A 21 -18.75 18.42 -6.19
C ILE A 21 -17.55 17.46 -6.22
N ALA A 22 -16.50 17.77 -6.98
CA ALA A 22 -15.30 16.94 -7.06
C ALA A 22 -14.59 16.84 -5.69
N GLY A 23 -14.47 17.95 -4.96
CA GLY A 23 -13.89 17.96 -3.61
C GLY A 23 -14.72 17.20 -2.57
N SER A 24 -16.03 17.03 -2.78
CA SER A 24 -16.87 16.22 -1.88
C SER A 24 -16.60 14.72 -1.99
N MET A 25 -16.13 14.25 -3.14
CA MET A 25 -15.82 12.83 -3.39
C MET A 25 -14.43 12.43 -2.89
N THR A 26 -13.52 13.40 -2.67
CA THR A 26 -12.18 13.17 -2.12
C THR A 26 -12.16 13.25 -0.60
N ARG A 27 -13.31 13.08 0.07
CA ARG A 27 -13.36 12.95 1.53
C ARG A 27 -12.78 11.58 1.89
N ASP A 28 -11.44 11.53 1.91
CA ASP A 28 -10.65 10.38 2.32
C ASP A 28 -11.14 9.89 3.68
N ASP A 29 -11.89 8.78 3.69
CA ASP A 29 -12.33 8.16 4.93
C ASP A 29 -11.07 7.62 5.64
N PRO A 30 -10.71 8.13 6.83
CA PRO A 30 -9.53 7.63 7.54
C PRO A 30 -9.63 6.12 7.83
N ARG A 31 -10.85 5.55 7.82
CA ARG A 31 -11.09 4.12 7.99
C ARG A 31 -10.67 3.29 6.78
N THR A 32 -10.80 3.79 5.55
CA THR A 32 -10.34 3.06 4.37
C THR A 32 -8.82 3.03 4.33
N ARG A 33 -8.14 4.14 4.68
CA ARG A 33 -6.66 4.17 4.82
C ARG A 33 -6.14 3.15 5.84
N ALA A 34 -6.72 3.12 7.04
CA ALA A 34 -6.32 2.17 8.09
C ALA A 34 -6.52 0.69 7.68
N ARG A 35 -7.52 0.40 6.85
CA ARG A 35 -7.75 -0.96 6.32
C ARG A 35 -6.65 -1.39 5.35
N TRP A 36 -6.14 -0.47 4.51
CA TRP A 36 -5.05 -0.77 3.58
C TRP A 36 -3.73 -1.00 4.33
N ASP A 37 -3.40 -0.16 5.31
CA ASP A 37 -2.17 -0.30 6.11
C ASP A 37 -2.13 -1.66 6.84
N SER A 38 -3.24 -2.08 7.45
CA SER A 38 -3.28 -3.37 8.18
C SER A 38 -3.17 -4.61 7.27
N ARG A 39 -3.63 -4.53 6.02
CA ARG A 39 -3.42 -5.62 5.04
C ARG A 39 -1.98 -5.65 4.54
N PHE A 40 -1.41 -4.49 4.22
CA PHE A 40 -0.04 -4.39 3.74
C PHE A 40 0.96 -4.86 4.82
N ASP A 41 0.74 -4.51 6.08
CA ASP A 41 1.57 -4.97 7.20
C ASP A 41 1.48 -6.49 7.45
N ARG A 42 0.36 -7.14 7.11
CA ARG A 42 0.27 -8.61 7.17
C ARG A 42 1.07 -9.24 6.03
N GLU A 43 0.89 -8.73 4.82
CA GLU A 43 1.57 -9.24 3.62
C GLU A 43 3.09 -9.01 3.66
N ALA A 44 3.54 -7.84 4.15
CA ALA A 44 4.95 -7.53 4.35
C ALA A 44 5.63 -8.41 5.43
N ARG A 45 4.88 -8.85 6.45
CA ARG A 45 5.40 -9.81 7.45
C ARG A 45 5.45 -11.24 6.93
N GLU A 46 4.59 -11.58 5.97
CA GLU A 46 4.52 -12.90 5.35
C GLU A 46 5.57 -13.05 4.23
N LEU A 47 5.94 -11.96 3.57
CA LEU A 47 7.10 -11.84 2.71
C LEU A 47 8.38 -11.93 3.56
N ARG A 48 8.72 -13.13 4.03
CA ARG A 48 10.07 -13.45 4.45
C ARG A 48 10.99 -13.11 3.29
N HIS A 49 12.00 -12.28 3.54
CA HIS A 49 13.09 -12.03 2.60
C HIS A 49 13.74 -13.36 2.23
N THR A 50 13.28 -13.97 1.14
CA THR A 50 13.95 -15.05 0.45
C THR A 50 14.91 -14.40 -0.51
N ASP A 51 16.19 -14.51 -0.20
CA ASP A 51 17.25 -14.39 -1.17
C ASP A 51 16.94 -15.33 -2.33
N ALA A 52 17.07 -14.84 -3.57
CA ALA A 52 16.66 -15.52 -4.81
C ALA A 52 17.34 -16.89 -5.06
N THR A 53 18.17 -17.34 -4.12
CA THR A 53 18.88 -18.62 -4.02
C THR A 53 18.09 -19.69 -3.24
N GLY A 54 17.03 -19.32 -2.48
CA GLY A 54 16.22 -20.25 -1.68
C GLY A 54 16.93 -20.77 -0.42
N VAL A 55 17.81 -19.96 0.18
CA VAL A 55 18.65 -20.34 1.33
C VAL A 55 18.34 -19.49 2.55
N LEU A 56 17.67 -20.06 3.54
CA LEU A 56 17.36 -19.36 4.79
C LEU A 56 18.48 -19.50 5.82
N THR A 57 18.78 -18.41 6.53
CA THR A 57 19.69 -18.43 7.68
C THR A 57 18.93 -18.73 8.96
N CYS A 58 19.31 -19.80 9.66
CA CYS A 58 18.70 -20.17 10.93
C CYS A 58 18.93 -19.09 11.99
N ARG A 59 17.85 -18.48 12.50
CA ARG A 59 17.93 -17.47 13.58
C ARG A 59 18.48 -18.00 14.90
N ARG A 60 18.47 -19.32 15.11
CA ARG A 60 18.91 -19.95 16.36
C ARG A 60 20.40 -20.27 16.39
N CYS A 61 20.99 -20.67 15.26
CA CYS A 61 22.39 -21.11 15.20
C CYS A 61 23.23 -20.49 14.08
N GLY A 62 22.65 -19.57 13.30
CA GLY A 62 23.33 -18.86 12.21
C GLY A 62 23.70 -19.72 11.01
N THR A 63 23.28 -20.99 10.97
CA THR A 63 23.59 -21.88 9.84
C THR A 63 22.60 -21.67 8.70
N SER A 64 23.12 -21.53 7.48
CA SER A 64 22.35 -21.45 6.25
C SER A 64 21.86 -22.83 5.81
N GLY A 65 20.59 -22.93 5.44
CA GLY A 65 19.98 -24.16 4.92
C GLY A 65 18.95 -23.87 3.83
N SER A 66 18.56 -24.87 3.05
CA SER A 66 17.55 -24.67 2.03
C SER A 66 16.18 -24.41 2.66
N GLU A 67 15.40 -23.50 2.08
CA GLU A 67 14.02 -23.22 2.50
C GLU A 67 13.14 -24.49 2.45
N ARG A 68 13.37 -25.35 1.46
CA ARG A 68 12.67 -26.64 1.31
C ARG A 68 12.94 -27.64 2.44
N ALA A 69 14.03 -27.48 3.20
CA ALA A 69 14.33 -28.38 4.29
C ALA A 69 13.31 -28.24 5.44
N GLY A 70 12.68 -27.06 5.60
CA GLY A 70 11.75 -26.74 6.68
C GLY A 70 12.37 -26.71 8.09
N VAL A 71 13.52 -27.36 8.28
CA VAL A 71 14.27 -27.47 9.53
C VAL A 71 15.76 -27.26 9.29
N CYS A 72 16.43 -26.67 10.28
CA CYS A 72 17.86 -26.37 10.22
C CYS A 72 18.67 -27.67 10.33
N PRO A 73 19.60 -27.95 9.38
CA PRO A 73 20.39 -29.18 9.38
C PRO A 73 21.35 -29.29 10.57
N ARG A 74 21.65 -28.19 11.27
CA ARG A 74 22.59 -28.16 12.38
C ARG A 74 21.93 -28.25 13.75
N CYS A 75 20.81 -27.55 13.96
CA CYS A 75 20.18 -27.45 15.29
C CYS A 75 18.72 -27.92 15.34
N GLY A 76 18.14 -28.34 14.21
CA GLY A 76 16.76 -28.83 14.12
C GLY A 76 15.68 -27.77 14.32
N ALA A 77 16.03 -26.49 14.48
CA ALA A 77 15.04 -25.41 14.56
C ALA A 77 14.34 -25.18 13.21
N ALA A 78 13.06 -24.79 13.22
CA ALA A 78 12.34 -24.42 12.00
C ALA A 78 13.05 -23.25 11.29
N LEU A 79 13.26 -23.38 9.97
CA LEU A 79 13.89 -22.35 9.14
C LEU A 79 12.88 -21.30 8.68
#